data_AF-A0A9Q0T9R3-F1
#
_entry.id   AF-A0A9Q0T9R3-F1
#
_cell.length_a   1.000
_cell.length_b   1.000
_cell.length_c   1.000
_cell.angle_alpha   90.00
_cell.angle_beta   90.00
_cell.angle_gamma   90.00
#
_symmetry.space_group_name_H-M   'P 1'
#
loop_
_entity.id
_entity.type
_entity.pdbx_description
1 polymer ?
#
loop_
_entity_poly.entity_id
_entity_poly.type
_entity_poly.pdbx_seq_one_letter_code
_entity_poly.pdbx_strand_id
1 'polypeptide(L)'
;MAALQYLETQRSAHPELDEWYNSLADLYQKKLWHQLTLKLEQFVALAVFQAGDALIQLYNNFITDFETKINLLKLAHFAVIVSQRYTEKDAAIIYLEGVIEKLQATREQRIEEPVLYIKMQIAIFKLEQGDQKECKKLLEDGKSTLDSMTDIDPSVYASYYWVSSQNYKHRQEFAEFYKSALLYLAYTAVESLSDSFKLDLAFDLSLSALLGDNIYNFGELLAHPIIKSLLGTQVEWLYYILQAFNSGDLVRYQELCRVHNTALRAQPALVQNEQKLLEKINILCLMEIIFSRPSENRTIPLNVIAERTKLSIEDVEHLLMKSLSVHLIEGIIDQVEGTVHVSWVQPRVLGIPQIKSLRDRLDNWLDKVHTALLSVEAETPDLVAS
;
A
#
# COMPACT_ATOMS: atom_id res chain seq x y z
N MET A 1 -26.31 -36.97 -7.12
CA MET A 1 -26.72 -37.43 -8.48
C MET A 1 -26.83 -36.28 -9.46
N ALA A 2 -27.34 -35.11 -9.08
CA ALA A 2 -27.38 -33.92 -9.94
C ALA A 2 -26.00 -33.42 -10.39
N ALA A 3 -25.00 -33.43 -9.49
CA ALA A 3 -23.61 -33.06 -9.77
C ALA A 3 -22.96 -33.86 -10.92
N LEU A 4 -23.08 -35.19 -10.92
CA LEU A 4 -22.49 -36.07 -11.94
C LEU A 4 -23.19 -35.92 -13.30
N GLN A 5 -24.52 -35.74 -13.28
CA GLN A 5 -25.31 -35.55 -14.50
C GLN A 5 -25.05 -34.18 -15.14
N TYR A 6 -24.74 -33.15 -14.32
CA TYR A 6 -24.33 -31.83 -14.77
C TYR A 6 -22.91 -31.85 -15.38
N LEU A 7 -21.97 -32.55 -14.75
CA LEU A 7 -20.62 -32.76 -15.30
C LEU A 7 -20.67 -33.49 -16.64
N GLU A 8 -21.54 -34.49 -16.80
CA GLU A 8 -21.78 -35.17 -18.09
C GLU A 8 -22.42 -34.26 -19.16
N THR A 9 -23.18 -33.25 -18.76
CA THR A 9 -23.77 -32.26 -19.68
C THR A 9 -22.77 -31.18 -20.09
N GLN A 10 -21.83 -30.83 -19.20
CA GLN A 10 -20.70 -29.95 -19.55
C GLN A 10 -19.64 -30.69 -20.38
N ARG A 11 -19.52 -32.02 -20.19
CA ARG A 11 -18.69 -32.93 -20.99
C ARG A 11 -19.05 -32.92 -22.48
N SER A 12 -20.33 -32.76 -22.80
CA SER A 12 -20.78 -32.66 -24.20
C SER A 12 -20.61 -31.27 -24.83
N ALA A 13 -20.42 -30.22 -24.01
CA ALA A 13 -20.26 -28.85 -24.48
C ALA A 13 -18.79 -28.47 -24.79
N HIS A 14 -17.81 -29.03 -24.07
CA HIS A 14 -16.38 -28.71 -24.25
C HIS A 14 -15.48 -29.97 -24.28
N PRO A 15 -15.19 -30.54 -25.47
CA PRO A 15 -14.36 -31.74 -25.62
C PRO A 15 -12.89 -31.59 -25.17
N GLU A 16 -12.38 -30.36 -25.04
CA GLU A 16 -10.97 -30.10 -24.65
C GLU A 16 -10.69 -30.30 -23.15
N LEU A 17 -11.72 -30.44 -22.31
CA LEU A 17 -11.60 -30.53 -20.85
C LEU A 17 -12.11 -31.86 -20.27
N ASP A 18 -12.36 -32.85 -21.13
CA ASP A 18 -12.93 -34.15 -20.75
C ASP A 18 -12.07 -34.89 -19.70
N GLU A 19 -10.75 -34.85 -19.84
CA GLU A 19 -9.83 -35.44 -18.85
C GLU A 19 -9.92 -34.78 -17.47
N TRP A 20 -10.18 -33.47 -17.42
CA TRP A 20 -10.35 -32.73 -16.17
C TRP A 20 -11.68 -33.04 -15.51
N TYR A 21 -12.77 -33.11 -16.29
CA TYR A 21 -14.08 -33.49 -15.77
C TYR A 21 -14.12 -34.94 -15.27
N ASN A 22 -13.46 -35.87 -15.96
CA ASN A 22 -13.32 -37.26 -15.50
C ASN A 22 -12.50 -37.34 -14.21
N SER A 23 -11.42 -36.54 -14.10
CA SER A 23 -10.63 -36.46 -12.86
C SER A 23 -11.46 -35.88 -11.70
N LEU A 24 -12.28 -34.84 -11.94
CA LEU A 24 -13.16 -34.27 -10.93
C LEU A 24 -14.26 -35.27 -10.50
N ALA A 25 -14.83 -36.01 -11.44
CA ALA A 25 -15.83 -37.04 -11.16
C ALA A 25 -15.24 -38.22 -10.37
N ASP A 26 -14.04 -38.69 -10.71
CA ASP A 26 -13.34 -39.76 -9.98
C ASP A 26 -12.94 -39.30 -8.57
N LEU A 27 -12.42 -38.08 -8.42
CA LEU A 27 -12.10 -37.50 -7.11
C LEU A 27 -13.36 -37.29 -6.23
N TYR A 28 -14.49 -36.93 -6.84
CA TYR A 28 -15.79 -36.86 -6.16
C TYR A 28 -16.28 -38.24 -5.71
N GLN A 29 -16.20 -39.25 -6.57
CA GLN A 29 -16.56 -40.63 -6.24
C GLN A 29 -15.66 -41.21 -5.13
N LYS A 30 -14.37 -40.88 -5.16
CA LYS A 30 -13.38 -41.27 -4.13
C LYS A 30 -13.46 -40.43 -2.84
N LYS A 31 -14.30 -39.40 -2.79
CA LYS A 31 -14.48 -38.48 -1.63
C LYS A 31 -13.18 -37.79 -1.20
N LEU A 32 -12.27 -37.51 -2.12
CA LEU A 32 -11.00 -36.83 -1.84
C LEU A 32 -11.15 -35.30 -1.95
N TRP A 33 -11.75 -34.69 -0.92
CA TRP A 33 -12.12 -33.27 -0.91
C TRP A 33 -10.96 -32.30 -1.09
N HIS A 34 -9.81 -32.57 -0.47
CA HIS A 34 -8.65 -31.68 -0.55
C HIS A 34 -8.07 -31.62 -1.97
N GLN A 35 -7.88 -32.78 -2.61
CA GLN A 35 -7.37 -32.84 -3.98
C GLN A 35 -8.38 -32.29 -4.99
N LEU A 36 -9.68 -32.50 -4.74
CA LEU A 36 -10.74 -31.89 -5.51
C LEU A 36 -10.65 -30.36 -5.46
N THR A 37 -10.47 -29.75 -4.29
CA THR A 37 -10.34 -28.29 -4.19
C THR A 37 -9.12 -27.73 -4.91
N LEU A 38 -7.97 -28.42 -4.84
CA LEU A 38 -6.75 -28.01 -5.55
C LEU A 38 -6.90 -28.16 -7.08
N LYS A 39 -7.57 -29.22 -7.52
CA LYS A 39 -7.86 -29.43 -8.95
C LYS A 39 -8.91 -28.44 -9.46
N LEU A 40 -9.91 -28.11 -8.66
CA LEU A 40 -10.88 -27.05 -8.96
C LEU A 40 -10.21 -25.67 -9.03
N GLU A 41 -9.24 -25.38 -8.16
CA GLU A 41 -8.48 -24.14 -8.19
C GLU A 41 -7.66 -24.01 -9.49
N GLN A 42 -6.99 -25.09 -9.90
CA GLN A 42 -6.32 -25.16 -11.22
C GLN A 42 -7.32 -25.06 -12.37
N PHE A 43 -8.52 -25.62 -12.21
CA PHE A 43 -9.55 -25.64 -13.22
C PHE A 43 -10.23 -24.27 -13.41
N VAL A 44 -10.47 -23.53 -12.32
CA VAL A 44 -11.04 -22.18 -12.34
C VAL A 44 -10.01 -21.14 -12.81
N ALA A 45 -8.71 -21.40 -12.59
CA ALA A 45 -7.63 -20.57 -13.12
C ALA A 45 -7.47 -20.68 -14.65
N LEU A 46 -8.00 -21.72 -15.30
CA LEU A 46 -7.98 -21.85 -16.76
C LEU A 46 -8.94 -20.85 -17.41
N ALA A 47 -8.37 -19.93 -18.19
CA ALA A 47 -9.08 -18.83 -18.87
C ALA A 47 -10.22 -19.28 -19.81
N VAL A 48 -10.25 -20.56 -20.21
CA VAL A 48 -11.25 -21.13 -21.13
C VAL A 48 -12.67 -21.12 -20.54
N PHE A 49 -12.79 -21.12 -19.20
CA PHE A 49 -14.08 -21.03 -18.49
C PHE A 49 -14.46 -19.60 -18.05
N GLN A 50 -13.62 -18.60 -18.33
CA GLN A 50 -13.91 -17.21 -17.97
C GLN A 50 -15.02 -16.57 -18.83
N ALA A 51 -15.50 -17.26 -19.85
CA ALA A 51 -16.60 -16.87 -20.70
C ALA A 51 -17.80 -17.83 -20.53
N GLY A 52 -18.63 -17.61 -19.51
CA GLY A 52 -19.96 -18.24 -19.48
C GLY A 52 -20.65 -18.34 -18.11
N ASP A 53 -21.98 -18.43 -18.18
CA ASP A 53 -22.94 -18.70 -17.08
C ASP A 53 -22.80 -20.13 -16.49
N ALA A 54 -21.90 -20.94 -17.07
CA ALA A 54 -21.61 -22.31 -16.64
C ALA A 54 -20.90 -22.36 -15.26
N LEU A 55 -20.13 -21.33 -14.88
CA LEU A 55 -19.53 -21.24 -13.54
C LEU A 55 -20.59 -21.01 -12.45
N ILE A 56 -21.61 -20.20 -12.74
CA ILE A 56 -22.72 -19.89 -11.83
C ILE A 56 -23.56 -21.15 -11.59
N GLN A 57 -23.83 -21.92 -12.65
CA GLN A 57 -24.56 -23.18 -12.56
C GLN A 57 -23.73 -24.31 -11.93
N LEU A 58 -22.42 -24.37 -12.18
CA LEU A 58 -21.51 -25.28 -11.50
C LEU A 58 -21.49 -24.97 -10.00
N TYR A 59 -21.45 -23.70 -9.61
CA TYR A 59 -21.49 -23.35 -8.19
C TYR A 59 -22.81 -23.78 -7.54
N ASN A 60 -23.95 -23.40 -8.10
CA ASN A 60 -25.26 -23.68 -7.52
C ASN A 60 -25.59 -25.18 -7.42
N ASN A 61 -25.06 -26.02 -8.33
CA ASN A 61 -25.37 -27.45 -8.37
C ASN A 61 -24.25 -28.36 -7.82
N PHE A 62 -23.00 -27.89 -7.80
CA PHE A 62 -21.84 -28.68 -7.39
C PHE A 62 -21.31 -28.19 -6.03
N ILE A 63 -21.13 -26.89 -5.85
CA ILE A 63 -20.45 -26.34 -4.67
C ILE A 63 -21.34 -26.40 -3.43
N THR A 64 -22.66 -26.23 -3.58
CA THR A 64 -23.65 -26.39 -2.49
C THR A 64 -23.63 -27.78 -1.85
N ASP A 65 -23.24 -28.82 -2.60
CA ASP A 65 -23.11 -30.19 -2.08
C ASP A 65 -21.81 -30.40 -1.27
N PHE A 66 -20.83 -29.49 -1.37
CA PHE A 66 -19.50 -29.61 -0.73
C PHE A 66 -19.22 -28.66 0.43
N GLU A 67 -20.15 -27.78 0.76
CA GLU A 67 -19.94 -26.68 1.71
C GLU A 67 -19.51 -27.17 3.11
N THR A 68 -19.99 -28.35 3.53
CA THR A 68 -19.68 -28.92 4.86
C THR A 68 -18.34 -29.62 4.96
N LYS A 69 -17.59 -29.80 3.86
CA LYS A 69 -16.38 -30.64 3.81
C LYS A 69 -15.15 -29.99 3.20
N ILE A 70 -15.26 -28.73 2.79
CA ILE A 70 -14.20 -27.96 2.15
C ILE A 70 -13.63 -26.91 3.12
N ASN A 71 -12.39 -26.51 2.89
CA ASN A 71 -11.79 -25.35 3.55
C ASN A 71 -12.56 -24.07 3.16
N LEU A 72 -13.16 -23.43 4.17
CA LEU A 72 -14.04 -22.25 4.04
C LEU A 72 -13.38 -21.07 3.32
N LEU A 73 -12.05 -20.90 3.43
CA LEU A 73 -11.31 -19.84 2.71
C LEU A 73 -11.28 -20.07 1.20
N LYS A 74 -11.15 -21.33 0.77
CA LYS A 74 -11.20 -21.68 -0.64
C LYS A 74 -12.60 -21.48 -1.21
N LEU A 75 -13.63 -21.81 -0.42
CA LEU A 75 -15.02 -21.52 -0.79
C LEU A 75 -15.23 -20.02 -0.98
N ALA A 76 -14.67 -19.19 -0.09
CA ALA A 76 -14.71 -17.74 -0.22
C ALA A 76 -14.02 -17.26 -1.52
N HIS A 77 -12.80 -17.76 -1.82
CA HIS A 77 -12.13 -17.45 -3.08
C HIS A 77 -12.98 -17.82 -4.31
N PHE A 78 -13.63 -18.99 -4.30
CA PHE A 78 -14.54 -19.39 -5.38
C PHE A 78 -15.77 -18.49 -5.49
N ALA A 79 -16.40 -18.15 -4.36
CA ALA A 79 -17.55 -17.25 -4.33
C ALA A 79 -17.21 -15.87 -4.93
N VAL A 80 -15.98 -15.40 -4.73
CA VAL A 80 -15.50 -14.13 -5.27
C VAL A 80 -15.20 -14.18 -6.76
N ILE A 81 -14.62 -15.27 -7.25
CA ILE A 81 -14.42 -15.45 -8.70
C ILE A 81 -15.77 -15.51 -9.42
N VAL A 82 -16.76 -16.14 -8.81
CA VAL A 82 -18.13 -16.22 -9.34
C VAL A 82 -18.83 -14.86 -9.27
N SER A 83 -18.66 -14.09 -8.18
CA SER A 83 -19.29 -12.78 -8.03
C SER A 83 -18.80 -11.75 -9.05
N GLN A 84 -17.51 -11.79 -9.43
CA GLN A 84 -16.93 -10.94 -10.48
C GLN A 84 -17.50 -11.19 -11.88
N ARG A 85 -18.25 -12.28 -12.09
CA ARG A 85 -18.80 -12.69 -13.40
C ARG A 85 -20.28 -12.34 -13.57
N TYR A 86 -20.97 -11.92 -12.52
CA TYR A 86 -22.35 -11.43 -12.64
C TYR A 86 -22.36 -10.08 -13.36
N THR A 87 -23.19 -9.98 -14.41
CA THR A 87 -23.46 -8.72 -15.12
C THR A 87 -24.32 -7.75 -14.29
N GLU A 88 -25.15 -8.28 -13.37
CA GLU A 88 -25.96 -7.48 -12.45
C GLU A 88 -25.37 -7.50 -11.04
N LYS A 89 -24.98 -6.32 -10.55
CA LYS A 89 -24.30 -6.12 -9.27
C LYS A 89 -25.20 -6.42 -8.06
N ASP A 90 -26.51 -6.17 -8.19
CA ASP A 90 -27.49 -6.49 -7.15
C ASP A 90 -27.68 -8.00 -6.98
N ALA A 91 -27.68 -8.76 -8.07
CA ALA A 91 -27.74 -10.22 -8.03
C ALA A 91 -26.48 -10.82 -7.38
N ALA A 92 -25.31 -10.22 -7.62
CA ALA A 92 -24.06 -10.61 -6.97
C ALA A 92 -24.08 -10.37 -5.46
N ILE A 93 -24.66 -9.25 -5.00
CA ILE A 93 -24.80 -8.93 -3.57
C ILE A 93 -25.74 -9.93 -2.88
N ILE A 94 -26.94 -10.17 -3.46
CA ILE A 94 -27.91 -11.13 -2.90
C ILE A 94 -27.31 -12.54 -2.83
N TYR A 95 -26.55 -12.93 -3.85
CA TYR A 95 -25.86 -14.21 -3.85
C TYR A 95 -24.79 -14.30 -2.76
N LEU A 96 -23.96 -13.26 -2.59
CA LEU A 96 -22.93 -13.22 -1.55
C LEU A 96 -23.54 -13.17 -0.15
N GLU A 97 -24.67 -12.48 0.04
CA GLU A 97 -25.45 -12.50 1.28
C GLU A 97 -26.02 -13.90 1.57
N GLY A 98 -26.53 -14.59 0.54
CA GLY A 98 -26.97 -15.99 0.66
C GLY A 98 -25.83 -16.96 1.01
N VAL A 99 -24.61 -16.70 0.54
CA VAL A 99 -23.42 -17.47 0.95
C VAL A 99 -23.00 -17.12 2.38
N ILE A 100 -23.13 -15.87 2.82
CA ILE A 100 -22.88 -15.47 4.22
C ILE A 100 -23.85 -16.19 5.17
N GLU A 101 -25.14 -16.22 4.88
CA GLU A 101 -26.13 -16.90 5.72
C GLU A 101 -25.84 -18.40 5.85
N LYS A 102 -25.43 -19.05 4.74
CA LYS A 102 -25.03 -20.46 4.71
C LYS A 102 -23.72 -20.74 5.47
N LEU A 103 -22.77 -19.80 5.42
CA LEU A 103 -21.53 -19.87 6.18
C LEU A 103 -21.74 -19.67 7.68
N GLN A 104 -22.61 -18.74 8.08
CA GLN A 104 -22.98 -18.52 9.48
C GLN A 104 -23.73 -19.73 10.08
N ALA A 105 -24.47 -20.48 9.25
CA ALA A 105 -25.14 -21.71 9.67
C ALA A 105 -24.18 -22.86 10.02
N THR A 106 -22.95 -22.84 9.53
CA THR A 106 -22.01 -23.97 9.64
C THR A 106 -21.14 -23.95 10.93
N ARG A 107 -21.16 -22.87 11.71
CA ARG A 107 -20.54 -22.72 13.07
C ARG A 107 -19.25 -23.54 13.38
N GLU A 108 -18.15 -23.30 12.67
CA GLU A 108 -16.78 -23.66 13.08
C GLU A 108 -15.92 -22.40 13.38
N GLN A 109 -14.85 -22.56 14.19
CA GLN A 109 -14.05 -21.47 14.78
C GLN A 109 -13.22 -20.62 13.79
N ARG A 110 -13.33 -20.83 12.47
CA ARG A 110 -12.65 -20.06 11.40
C ARG A 110 -13.64 -19.40 10.42
N ILE A 111 -14.82 -19.02 10.89
CA ILE A 111 -15.90 -18.46 10.06
C ILE A 111 -15.69 -17.00 9.69
N GLU A 112 -15.03 -16.23 10.56
CA GLU A 112 -15.03 -14.79 10.38
C GLU A 112 -14.12 -14.34 9.24
N GLU A 113 -13.08 -15.10 8.89
CA GLU A 113 -12.16 -14.75 7.79
C GLU A 113 -12.82 -14.91 6.41
N PRO A 114 -13.51 -16.03 6.10
CA PRO A 114 -14.32 -16.18 4.89
C PRO A 114 -15.47 -15.19 4.80
N VAL A 115 -16.16 -14.94 5.93
CA VAL A 115 -17.26 -13.97 5.99
C VAL A 115 -16.73 -12.56 5.78
N LEU A 116 -15.57 -12.21 6.34
CA LEU A 116 -14.92 -10.93 6.13
C LEU A 116 -14.52 -10.77 4.66
N TYR A 117 -13.90 -11.79 4.06
CA TYR A 117 -13.53 -11.79 2.65
C TYR A 117 -14.73 -11.57 1.72
N ILE A 118 -15.87 -12.22 2.01
CA ILE A 118 -17.10 -12.04 1.26
C ILE A 118 -17.72 -10.65 1.50
N LYS A 119 -17.75 -10.17 2.75
CA LYS A 119 -18.19 -8.81 3.09
C LYS A 119 -17.34 -7.75 2.38
N MET A 120 -16.04 -7.99 2.21
CA MET A 120 -15.14 -7.11 1.46
C MET A 120 -15.51 -7.05 -0.02
N GLN A 121 -15.85 -8.16 -0.66
CA GLN A 121 -16.33 -8.12 -2.05
C GLN A 121 -17.70 -7.45 -2.19
N ILE A 122 -18.62 -7.68 -1.24
CA ILE A 122 -19.88 -6.92 -1.20
C ILE A 122 -19.58 -5.42 -1.10
N ALA A 123 -18.62 -5.02 -0.28
CA ALA A 123 -18.21 -3.63 -0.17
C ALA A 123 -17.63 -3.07 -1.48
N ILE A 124 -16.90 -3.84 -2.29
CA ILE A 124 -16.48 -3.41 -3.65
C ILE A 124 -17.70 -3.18 -4.54
N PHE A 125 -18.64 -4.13 -4.63
CA PHE A 125 -19.81 -3.97 -5.48
C PHE A 125 -20.69 -2.78 -5.04
N LYS A 126 -20.85 -2.57 -3.73
CA LYS A 126 -21.55 -1.40 -3.18
C LYS A 126 -20.82 -0.09 -3.44
N LEU A 127 -19.48 -0.08 -3.45
CA LEU A 127 -18.69 1.09 -3.87
C LEU A 127 -18.92 1.44 -5.34
N GLU A 128 -18.97 0.44 -6.21
CA GLU A 128 -19.25 0.65 -7.63
C GLU A 128 -20.70 1.10 -7.90
N GLN A 129 -21.63 0.79 -7.00
CA GLN A 129 -23.01 1.31 -7.02
C GLN A 129 -23.12 2.74 -6.43
N GLY A 130 -22.08 3.25 -5.78
CA GLY A 130 -22.02 4.60 -5.22
C GLY A 130 -22.45 4.71 -3.75
N ASP A 131 -22.78 3.61 -3.07
CA ASP A 131 -23.23 3.61 -1.67
C ASP A 131 -22.06 3.67 -0.67
N GLN A 132 -21.47 4.86 -0.57
CA GLN A 132 -20.32 5.13 0.30
C GLN A 132 -20.60 4.94 1.80
N LYS A 133 -21.85 5.10 2.24
CA LYS A 133 -22.21 4.99 3.66
C LYS A 133 -22.29 3.55 4.13
N GLU A 134 -22.83 2.65 3.32
CA GLU A 134 -22.88 1.23 3.65
C GLU A 134 -21.50 0.59 3.59
N CYS A 135 -20.68 0.97 2.60
CA CYS A 135 -19.29 0.51 2.52
C CYS A 135 -18.50 0.86 3.80
N LYS A 136 -18.64 2.06 4.35
CA LYS A 136 -17.97 2.45 5.60
C LYS A 136 -18.37 1.58 6.78
N LYS A 137 -19.68 1.30 6.94
CA LYS A 137 -20.15 0.42 8.02
C LYS A 137 -19.58 -0.98 7.89
N LEU A 138 -19.59 -1.54 6.67
CA LEU A 138 -19.01 -2.85 6.39
C LEU A 138 -17.48 -2.88 6.62
N LEU A 139 -16.77 -1.78 6.36
CA LEU A 139 -15.33 -1.65 6.63
C LEU A 139 -15.02 -1.46 8.12
N GLU A 140 -15.86 -0.75 8.88
CA GLU A 140 -15.71 -0.58 10.33
C GLU A 140 -16.03 -1.87 11.08
N ASP A 141 -17.12 -2.54 10.70
CA ASP A 141 -17.45 -3.88 11.19
C ASP A 141 -16.34 -4.87 10.82
N GLY A 142 -15.82 -4.74 9.59
CA GLY A 142 -14.70 -5.53 9.11
C GLY A 142 -13.42 -5.30 9.93
N LYS A 143 -13.13 -4.04 10.29
CA LYS A 143 -11.98 -3.68 11.12
C LYS A 143 -12.11 -4.24 12.54
N SER A 144 -13.27 -4.09 13.16
CA SER A 144 -13.54 -4.62 14.50
C SER A 144 -13.38 -6.13 14.55
N THR A 145 -13.88 -6.82 13.51
CA THR A 145 -13.74 -8.27 13.37
C THR A 145 -12.26 -8.66 13.17
N LEU A 146 -11.52 -7.91 12.34
CA LEU A 146 -10.10 -8.13 12.07
C LEU A 146 -9.22 -7.89 13.31
N ASP A 147 -9.48 -6.84 14.07
CA ASP A 147 -8.75 -6.49 15.29
C ASP A 147 -9.03 -7.48 16.43
N SER A 148 -10.15 -8.21 16.37
CA SER A 148 -10.51 -9.25 17.35
C SER A 148 -9.78 -10.58 17.14
N MET A 149 -9.17 -10.79 15.97
CA MET A 149 -8.48 -12.04 15.60
C MET A 149 -6.97 -11.83 15.44
N THR A 150 -6.19 -12.83 15.85
CA THR A 150 -4.72 -12.74 15.95
C THR A 150 -3.96 -13.65 14.98
N ASP A 151 -4.63 -14.60 14.32
CA ASP A 151 -4.03 -15.56 13.38
C ASP A 151 -4.83 -15.59 12.05
N ILE A 152 -4.87 -14.47 11.34
CA ILE A 152 -5.59 -14.34 10.06
C ILE A 152 -4.63 -14.54 8.88
N ASP A 153 -5.10 -15.27 7.86
CA ASP A 153 -4.36 -15.46 6.61
C ASP A 153 -4.04 -14.11 5.92
N PRO A 154 -2.79 -13.89 5.44
CA PRO A 154 -2.38 -12.65 4.75
C PRO A 154 -3.29 -12.23 3.58
N SER A 155 -3.94 -13.19 2.91
CA SER A 155 -4.86 -12.93 1.80
C SER A 155 -6.13 -12.16 2.22
N VAL A 156 -6.59 -12.35 3.46
CA VAL A 156 -7.78 -11.67 3.98
C VAL A 156 -7.42 -10.22 4.37
N TYR A 157 -6.26 -10.02 4.99
CA TYR A 157 -5.70 -8.68 5.21
C TYR A 157 -5.51 -7.93 3.89
N ALA A 158 -4.90 -8.57 2.90
CA ALA A 158 -4.71 -7.98 1.58
C ALA A 158 -6.06 -7.53 0.98
N SER A 159 -7.08 -8.37 1.04
CA SER A 159 -8.39 -8.01 0.50
C SER A 159 -9.05 -6.86 1.26
N TYR A 160 -8.96 -6.85 2.60
CA TYR A 160 -9.47 -5.75 3.42
C TYR A 160 -8.81 -4.41 3.08
N TYR A 161 -7.47 -4.39 3.01
CA TYR A 161 -6.73 -3.19 2.68
C TYR A 161 -6.95 -2.74 1.23
N TRP A 162 -7.16 -3.68 0.31
CA TRP A 162 -7.55 -3.37 -1.06
C TRP A 162 -8.89 -2.63 -1.14
N VAL A 163 -9.94 -3.14 -0.50
CA VAL A 163 -11.26 -2.48 -0.49
C VAL A 163 -11.17 -1.12 0.18
N SER A 164 -10.44 -1.03 1.28
CA SER A 164 -10.18 0.22 1.97
C SER A 164 -9.51 1.23 1.03
N SER A 165 -8.48 0.81 0.28
CA SER A 165 -7.82 1.66 -0.71
C SER A 165 -8.80 2.15 -1.80
N GLN A 166 -9.66 1.28 -2.34
CA GLN A 166 -10.63 1.72 -3.36
C GLN A 166 -11.63 2.73 -2.81
N ASN A 167 -12.11 2.54 -1.58
CA ASN A 167 -12.97 3.51 -0.91
C ASN A 167 -12.27 4.88 -0.74
N TYR A 168 -11.01 4.88 -0.30
CA TYR A 168 -10.24 6.12 -0.14
C TYR A 168 -9.96 6.81 -1.49
N LYS A 169 -9.75 6.04 -2.57
CA LYS A 169 -9.60 6.57 -3.93
C LYS A 169 -10.86 7.30 -4.39
N HIS A 170 -12.04 6.74 -4.15
CA HIS A 170 -13.32 7.41 -4.44
C HIS A 170 -13.55 8.66 -3.60
N ARG A 171 -13.10 8.67 -2.34
CA ARG A 171 -13.20 9.82 -1.43
C ARG A 171 -12.14 10.90 -1.67
N GLN A 172 -11.16 10.64 -2.55
CA GLN A 172 -9.99 11.51 -2.78
C GLN A 172 -9.13 11.74 -1.52
N GLU A 173 -9.15 10.81 -0.57
CA GLU A 173 -8.32 10.85 0.64
C GLU A 173 -6.98 10.15 0.38
N PHE A 174 -6.05 10.89 -0.23
CA PHE A 174 -4.76 10.35 -0.70
C PHE A 174 -3.84 9.82 0.41
N ALA A 175 -3.89 10.41 1.61
CA ALA A 175 -3.01 10.00 2.71
C ALA A 175 -3.37 8.62 3.28
N GLU A 176 -4.65 8.37 3.51
CA GLU A 176 -5.14 7.08 4.01
C GLU A 176 -5.12 6.01 2.91
N PHE A 177 -5.32 6.40 1.65
CA PHE A 177 -5.07 5.54 0.50
C PHE A 177 -3.64 5.01 0.50
N TYR A 178 -2.65 5.90 0.64
CA TYR A 178 -1.24 5.52 0.62
C TYR A 178 -0.89 4.51 1.73
N LYS A 179 -1.36 4.76 2.97
CA LYS A 179 -1.14 3.82 4.09
C LYS A 179 -1.78 2.46 3.82
N SER A 180 -3.03 2.46 3.35
CA SER A 180 -3.78 1.23 3.08
C SER A 180 -3.17 0.45 1.93
N ALA A 181 -2.70 1.14 0.89
CA ALA A 181 -2.01 0.54 -0.24
C ALA A 181 -0.64 -0.03 0.15
N LEU A 182 0.14 0.64 1.00
CA LEU A 182 1.39 0.06 1.52
C LEU A 182 1.15 -1.20 2.36
N LEU A 183 0.12 -1.18 3.22
CA LEU A 183 -0.26 -2.36 3.99
C LEU A 183 -0.72 -3.50 3.05
N TYR A 184 -1.50 -3.19 2.01
CA TYR A 184 -1.86 -4.17 0.99
C TYR A 184 -0.63 -4.83 0.33
N LEU A 185 0.37 -4.02 0.00
CA LEU A 185 1.61 -4.49 -0.60
C LEU A 185 2.48 -5.29 0.38
N ALA A 186 2.40 -5.03 1.68
CA ALA A 186 3.07 -5.84 2.69
C ALA A 186 2.52 -7.27 2.78
N TYR A 187 1.22 -7.45 2.51
CA TYR A 187 0.55 -8.77 2.58
C TYR A 187 0.48 -9.51 1.23
N THR A 188 0.83 -8.85 0.12
CA THR A 188 0.73 -9.42 -1.23
C THR A 188 2.12 -9.57 -1.85
N ALA A 189 2.47 -10.78 -2.29
CA ALA A 189 3.69 -10.99 -3.07
C ALA A 189 3.60 -10.25 -4.41
N VAL A 190 4.57 -9.39 -4.72
CA VAL A 190 4.59 -8.57 -5.95
C VAL A 190 4.61 -9.47 -7.20
N GLU A 191 5.09 -10.69 -7.06
CA GLU A 191 5.22 -11.69 -8.12
C GLU A 191 3.88 -12.25 -8.60
N SER A 192 2.82 -12.20 -7.79
CA SER A 192 1.50 -12.75 -8.15
C SER A 192 0.65 -11.80 -8.99
N LEU A 193 1.04 -10.53 -9.09
CA LEU A 193 0.28 -9.48 -9.77
C LEU A 193 0.69 -9.36 -11.25
N SER A 194 -0.30 -9.12 -12.12
CA SER A 194 -0.07 -8.81 -13.54
C SER A 194 0.67 -7.49 -13.71
N ASP A 195 1.51 -7.36 -14.74
CA ASP A 195 2.32 -6.16 -14.95
C ASP A 195 1.48 -4.91 -15.26
N SER A 196 0.33 -5.05 -15.92
CA SER A 196 -0.62 -3.93 -16.13
C SER A 196 -1.14 -3.37 -14.80
N PHE A 197 -1.60 -4.25 -13.92
CA PHE A 197 -2.08 -3.86 -12.59
C PHE A 197 -0.98 -3.24 -11.73
N LYS A 198 0.26 -3.73 -11.83
CA LYS A 198 1.41 -3.11 -11.14
C LYS A 198 1.61 -1.67 -11.60
N LEU A 199 1.47 -1.38 -12.89
CA LEU A 199 1.63 -0.03 -13.43
C LEU A 199 0.54 0.92 -12.93
N ASP A 200 -0.72 0.48 -12.96
CA ASP A 200 -1.84 1.29 -12.47
C ASP A 200 -1.71 1.57 -10.97
N LEU A 201 -1.39 0.55 -10.18
CA LEU A 201 -1.17 0.71 -8.73
C LEU A 201 0.05 1.58 -8.44
N ALA A 202 1.15 1.41 -9.17
CA ALA A 202 2.34 2.24 -9.02
C ALA A 202 2.05 3.71 -9.34
N PHE A 203 1.24 3.96 -10.38
CA PHE A 203 0.80 5.30 -10.75
C PHE A 203 -0.08 5.92 -9.65
N ASP A 204 -1.11 5.21 -9.21
CA ASP A 204 -2.02 5.67 -8.14
C ASP A 204 -1.28 5.91 -6.82
N LEU A 205 -0.35 5.03 -6.45
CA LEU A 205 0.44 5.13 -5.22
C LEU A 205 1.40 6.33 -5.28
N SER A 206 2.04 6.54 -6.43
CA SER A 206 2.92 7.69 -6.65
C SER A 206 2.14 9.01 -6.62
N LEU A 207 0.98 9.05 -7.27
CA LEU A 207 0.09 10.22 -7.22
C LEU A 207 -0.37 10.50 -5.80
N SER A 208 -0.76 9.47 -5.06
CA SER A 208 -1.22 9.60 -3.67
C SER A 208 -0.08 10.00 -2.72
N ALA A 209 1.14 9.53 -2.95
CA ALA A 209 2.31 9.98 -2.19
C ALA A 209 2.60 11.48 -2.42
N LEU A 210 2.42 11.97 -3.65
CA LEU A 210 2.60 13.39 -3.98
C LEU A 210 1.50 14.25 -3.36
N LEU A 211 0.23 13.90 -3.59
CA LEU A 211 -0.94 14.67 -3.15
C LEU A 211 -1.31 14.47 -1.68
N GLY A 212 -0.84 13.40 -1.05
CA GLY A 212 -1.17 13.06 0.33
C GLY A 212 -0.61 14.08 1.31
N ASP A 213 -1.50 14.63 2.13
CA ASP A 213 -1.13 15.48 3.25
C ASP A 213 -0.34 14.62 4.29
N ASN A 214 0.68 15.22 4.89
CA ASN A 214 1.53 14.60 5.94
C ASN A 214 2.38 13.39 5.54
N ILE A 215 2.52 13.07 4.24
CA ILE A 215 3.46 12.04 3.77
C ILE A 215 4.73 12.69 3.26
N TYR A 216 5.79 12.64 4.08
CA TYR A 216 7.10 13.18 3.71
C TYR A 216 8.18 12.09 3.50
N ASN A 217 7.84 10.84 3.80
CA ASN A 217 8.72 9.68 3.67
C ASN A 217 8.58 8.99 2.30
N PHE A 218 9.20 9.56 1.27
CA PHE A 218 9.22 8.98 -0.08
C PHE A 218 10.20 7.81 -0.24
N GLY A 219 11.14 7.65 0.69
CA GLY A 219 12.16 6.61 0.61
C GLY A 219 11.61 5.19 0.72
N GLU A 220 10.50 4.99 1.45
CA GLU A 220 9.81 3.71 1.55
C GLU A 220 9.24 3.28 0.19
N LEU A 221 8.56 4.21 -0.49
CA LEU A 221 8.00 3.98 -1.82
C LEU A 221 9.11 3.70 -2.85
N LEU A 222 10.19 4.49 -2.84
CA LEU A 222 11.32 4.33 -3.75
C LEU A 222 12.09 3.02 -3.56
N ALA A 223 12.11 2.48 -2.34
CA ALA A 223 12.72 1.18 -2.06
C ALA A 223 11.91 0.02 -2.63
N HIS A 224 10.59 0.20 -2.78
CA HIS A 224 9.67 -0.86 -3.18
C HIS A 224 9.85 -1.27 -4.66
N PRO A 225 9.87 -2.58 -5.00
CA PRO A 225 10.06 -3.06 -6.37
C PRO A 225 9.04 -2.55 -7.38
N ILE A 226 7.82 -2.22 -6.93
CA ILE A 226 6.72 -1.74 -7.79
C ILE A 226 7.08 -0.45 -8.52
N ILE A 227 7.85 0.43 -7.89
CA ILE A 227 8.28 1.67 -8.52
C ILE A 227 9.38 1.42 -9.56
N LYS A 228 10.19 0.37 -9.39
CA LYS A 228 11.16 -0.04 -10.42
C LYS A 228 10.46 -0.53 -11.68
N SER A 229 9.24 -1.09 -11.57
CA SER A 229 8.44 -1.47 -12.73
C SER A 229 7.96 -0.28 -13.58
N LEU A 230 8.00 0.95 -13.04
CA LEU A 230 7.71 2.16 -13.82
C LEU A 230 8.86 2.54 -14.77
N LEU A 231 10.09 2.08 -14.50
CA LEU A 231 11.27 2.38 -15.32
C LEU A 231 11.15 1.62 -16.65
N GLY A 232 11.09 2.37 -17.75
CA GLY A 232 10.87 1.83 -19.10
C GLY A 232 9.44 2.00 -19.64
N THR A 233 8.55 2.68 -18.90
CA THR A 233 7.20 3.03 -19.38
C THR A 233 7.04 4.51 -19.70
N GLN A 234 5.91 4.88 -20.30
CA GLN A 234 5.56 6.28 -20.61
C GLN A 234 5.48 7.18 -19.35
N VAL A 235 5.43 6.59 -18.15
CA VAL A 235 5.30 7.28 -16.86
C VAL A 235 6.64 7.40 -16.11
N GLU A 236 7.77 7.18 -16.76
CA GLU A 236 9.10 7.28 -16.16
C GLU A 236 9.36 8.66 -15.49
N TRP A 237 8.71 9.71 -16.00
CA TRP A 237 8.77 11.06 -15.43
C TRP A 237 8.36 11.10 -13.94
N LEU A 238 7.41 10.26 -13.52
CA LEU A 238 6.91 10.24 -12.15
C LEU A 238 7.96 9.71 -11.18
N TYR A 239 8.77 8.75 -11.61
CA TYR A 239 9.92 8.26 -10.84
C TYR A 239 10.95 9.37 -10.61
N TYR A 240 11.29 10.13 -11.66
CA TYR A 240 12.24 11.24 -11.53
C TYR A 240 11.70 12.38 -10.65
N ILE A 241 10.39 12.62 -10.69
CA ILE A 241 9.74 13.56 -9.77
C ILE A 241 9.89 13.05 -8.33
N LEU A 242 9.52 11.80 -8.04
CA LEU A 242 9.68 11.23 -6.70
C LEU A 242 11.14 11.27 -6.21
N GLN A 243 12.10 11.01 -7.10
CA GLN A 243 13.53 11.16 -6.79
C GLN A 243 13.90 12.60 -6.46
N ALA A 244 13.39 13.58 -7.21
CA ALA A 244 13.63 15.01 -6.96
C ALA A 244 13.00 15.48 -5.64
N PHE A 245 11.80 15.00 -5.31
CA PHE A 245 11.16 15.19 -4.01
C PHE A 245 12.01 14.55 -2.90
N ASN A 246 12.58 13.37 -3.15
CA ASN A 246 13.40 12.71 -2.16
C ASN A 246 14.70 13.48 -1.88
N SER A 247 15.35 14.03 -2.91
CA SER A 247 16.56 14.85 -2.75
C SER A 247 16.28 16.30 -2.34
N GLY A 248 15.02 16.75 -2.35
CA GLY A 248 14.65 18.13 -2.03
C GLY A 248 15.20 19.16 -3.02
N ASP A 249 15.42 18.77 -4.29
CA ASP A 249 16.00 19.66 -5.30
C ASP A 249 14.92 20.38 -6.11
N LEU A 250 14.70 21.65 -5.76
CA LEU A 250 13.76 22.55 -6.44
C LEU A 250 14.15 22.85 -7.88
N VAL A 251 15.43 22.87 -8.22
CA VAL A 251 15.88 23.19 -9.58
C VAL A 251 15.50 22.04 -10.51
N ARG A 252 15.84 20.82 -10.10
CA ARG A 252 15.50 19.61 -10.85
C ARG A 252 13.98 19.43 -10.98
N TYR A 253 13.22 19.75 -9.93
CA TYR A 253 11.75 19.73 -10.01
C TYR A 253 11.21 20.75 -11.01
N GLN A 254 11.71 22.00 -11.00
CA GLN A 254 11.29 23.04 -11.93
C GLN A 254 11.59 22.66 -13.40
N GLU A 255 12.75 22.04 -13.65
CA GLU A 255 13.12 21.53 -14.97
C GLU A 255 12.21 20.38 -15.42
N LEU A 256 11.92 19.41 -14.54
CA LEU A 256 11.02 18.30 -14.82
C LEU A 256 9.58 18.77 -15.09
N CYS A 257 9.08 19.76 -14.34
CA CYS A 257 7.77 20.36 -14.57
C CYS A 257 7.69 21.12 -15.91
N ARG A 258 8.80 21.68 -16.39
CA ARG A 258 8.88 22.30 -17.72
C ARG A 258 8.85 21.25 -18.83
N VAL A 259 9.60 20.17 -18.67
CA VAL A 259 9.69 19.09 -19.67
C VAL A 259 8.40 18.26 -19.74
N HIS A 260 7.76 18.00 -18.60
CA HIS A 260 6.58 17.11 -18.51
C HIS A 260 5.24 17.85 -18.35
N ASN A 261 5.21 19.16 -18.64
CA ASN A 261 4.02 20.01 -18.47
C ASN A 261 2.77 19.45 -19.20
N THR A 262 2.95 18.80 -20.35
CA THR A 262 1.87 18.16 -21.11
C THR A 262 1.24 16.96 -20.38
N ALA A 263 2.03 16.16 -19.68
CA ALA A 263 1.54 15.04 -18.87
C ALA A 263 0.93 15.51 -17.54
N LEU A 264 1.45 16.60 -16.95
CA LEU A 264 0.85 17.21 -15.76
C LEU A 264 -0.51 17.84 -16.07
N ARG A 265 -0.65 18.53 -17.21
CA ARG A 265 -1.94 19.11 -17.64
C ARG A 265 -2.99 18.05 -17.97
N ALA A 266 -2.57 16.84 -18.34
CA ALA A 266 -3.49 15.74 -18.57
C ALA A 266 -4.21 15.31 -17.28
N GLN A 267 -3.65 15.63 -16.09
CA GLN A 267 -4.25 15.27 -14.81
C GLN A 267 -4.71 16.50 -14.02
N PRO A 268 -6.03 16.77 -13.91
CA PRO A 268 -6.55 17.94 -13.22
C PRO A 268 -6.25 17.96 -11.71
N ALA A 269 -6.08 16.78 -11.10
CA ALA A 269 -5.77 16.64 -9.67
C ALA A 269 -4.39 17.20 -9.27
N LEU A 270 -3.42 17.22 -10.19
CA LEU A 270 -2.10 17.81 -9.95
C LEU A 270 -2.12 19.33 -10.12
N VAL A 271 -2.85 19.82 -11.13
CA VAL A 271 -3.00 21.27 -11.40
C VAL A 271 -3.74 21.96 -10.26
N GLN A 272 -4.79 21.35 -9.71
CA GLN A 272 -5.53 21.91 -8.57
C GLN A 272 -4.68 21.97 -7.29
N ASN A 273 -3.69 21.09 -7.15
CA ASN A 273 -2.87 20.97 -5.94
C ASN A 273 -1.41 21.44 -6.13
N GLU A 274 -1.12 22.21 -7.18
CA GLU A 274 0.25 22.66 -7.49
C GLU A 274 0.89 23.46 -6.34
N GLN A 275 0.10 24.33 -5.69
CA GLN A 275 0.55 25.09 -4.52
C GLN A 275 0.95 24.17 -3.36
N LYS A 276 0.18 23.11 -3.09
CA LYS A 276 0.51 22.13 -2.05
C LYS A 276 1.79 21.37 -2.36
N LEU A 277 2.02 21.02 -3.63
CA LEU A 277 3.26 20.36 -4.05
C LEU A 277 4.48 21.26 -3.87
N LEU A 278 4.35 22.55 -4.18
CA LEU A 278 5.39 23.55 -3.96
C LEU A 278 5.71 23.71 -2.47
N GLU A 279 4.69 23.81 -1.61
CA GLU A 279 4.90 23.83 -0.16
C GLU A 279 5.62 22.55 0.31
N LYS A 280 5.20 21.38 -0.19
CA LYS A 280 5.75 20.09 0.21
C LYS A 280 7.22 19.93 -0.19
N ILE A 281 7.61 20.33 -1.40
CA ILE A 281 9.02 20.31 -1.81
C ILE A 281 9.86 21.30 -1.00
N ASN A 282 9.31 22.46 -0.62
CA ASN A 282 9.99 23.41 0.25
C ASN A 282 10.25 22.82 1.65
N ILE A 283 9.27 22.12 2.23
CA ILE A 283 9.42 21.41 3.50
C ILE A 283 10.49 20.30 3.39
N LEU A 284 10.50 19.53 2.30
CA LEU A 284 11.51 18.48 2.08
C LEU A 284 12.91 19.06 1.89
N CYS A 285 13.03 20.17 1.17
CA CYS A 285 14.28 20.90 1.01
C CYS A 285 14.79 21.38 2.38
N LEU A 286 13.92 21.94 3.21
CA LEU A 286 14.25 22.34 4.58
C LEU A 286 14.75 21.14 5.40
N MET A 287 14.08 20.00 5.35
CA MET A 287 14.50 18.80 6.08
C MET A 287 15.86 18.27 5.61
N GLU A 288 16.13 18.27 4.31
CA GLU A 288 17.44 17.85 3.78
C GLU A 288 18.56 18.81 4.21
N ILE A 289 18.29 20.13 4.25
CA ILE A 289 19.24 21.12 4.76
C ILE A 289 19.59 20.81 6.23
N ILE A 290 18.58 20.55 7.07
CA ILE A 290 18.79 20.24 8.47
C ILE A 290 19.57 18.91 8.63
N PHE A 291 19.25 17.89 7.83
CA PHE A 291 19.90 16.58 7.90
C PHE A 291 21.36 16.60 7.40
N SER A 292 21.65 17.39 6.38
CA SER A 292 23.00 17.53 5.82
C SER A 292 23.98 18.13 6.83
N ARG A 293 23.50 18.97 7.75
CA ARG A 293 24.32 19.62 8.77
C ARG A 293 24.64 18.67 9.94
N PRO A 294 25.84 18.78 10.54
CA PRO A 294 26.19 18.03 11.73
C PRO A 294 25.39 18.49 12.95
N SER A 295 25.19 17.58 13.92
CA SER A 295 24.37 17.86 15.12
C SER A 295 24.97 18.93 16.05
N GLU A 296 26.25 19.25 15.89
CA GLU A 296 26.96 20.24 16.71
C GLU A 296 26.56 21.70 16.38
N ASN A 297 26.04 21.99 15.17
CA ASN A 297 25.61 23.33 14.76
C ASN A 297 24.23 23.28 14.08
N ARG A 298 23.17 23.11 14.88
CA ARG A 298 21.77 23.11 14.41
C ARG A 298 21.11 24.49 14.35
N THR A 299 21.89 25.56 14.52
CA THR A 299 21.45 26.94 14.27
C THR A 299 21.58 27.25 12.78
N ILE A 300 20.46 27.55 12.13
CA ILE A 300 20.40 27.81 10.69
C ILE A 300 19.93 29.25 10.46
N PRO A 301 20.70 30.10 9.77
CA PRO A 301 20.24 31.43 9.41
C PRO A 301 19.14 31.34 8.33
N LEU A 302 18.10 32.17 8.46
CA LEU A 302 16.96 32.23 7.54
C LEU A 302 17.40 32.50 6.08
N ASN A 303 18.46 33.28 5.88
CA ASN A 303 18.99 33.59 4.55
C ASN A 303 19.43 32.33 3.78
N VAL A 304 20.06 31.36 4.45
CA VAL A 304 20.50 30.12 3.80
C VAL A 304 19.30 29.27 3.39
N ILE A 305 18.22 29.30 4.17
CA ILE A 305 16.99 28.61 3.83
C ILE A 305 16.34 29.31 2.63
N ALA A 306 16.22 30.64 2.66
CA ALA A 306 15.62 31.44 1.59
C ALA A 306 16.34 31.27 0.23
N GLU A 307 17.68 31.27 0.22
CA GLU A 307 18.47 31.04 -1.01
C GLU A 307 18.18 29.66 -1.63
N ARG A 308 17.98 28.63 -0.80
CA ARG A 308 17.79 27.25 -1.24
C ARG A 308 16.34 26.94 -1.60
N THR A 309 15.38 27.51 -0.88
CA THR A 309 13.94 27.37 -1.18
C THR A 309 13.49 28.33 -2.28
N LYS A 310 14.31 29.34 -2.62
CA LYS A 310 13.98 30.45 -3.53
C LYS A 310 12.71 31.20 -3.09
N LEU A 311 12.45 31.24 -1.78
CA LEU A 311 11.31 31.94 -1.19
C LEU A 311 11.76 33.26 -0.54
N SER A 312 10.78 34.13 -0.29
CA SER A 312 10.99 35.30 0.55
C SER A 312 11.23 34.89 2.02
N ILE A 313 11.84 35.77 2.81
CA ILE A 313 12.12 35.49 4.23
C ILE A 313 10.79 35.30 5.00
N GLU A 314 9.75 36.06 4.66
CA GLU A 314 8.42 35.96 5.27
C GLU A 314 7.78 34.58 5.00
N ASP A 315 7.85 34.10 3.76
CA ASP A 315 7.34 32.77 3.39
C ASP A 315 8.12 31.64 4.09
N VAL A 316 9.42 31.84 4.33
CA VAL A 316 10.25 30.89 5.09
C VAL A 316 9.80 30.79 6.55
N GLU A 317 9.43 31.90 7.18
CA GLU A 317 8.86 31.88 8.54
C GLU A 317 7.54 31.10 8.58
N HIS A 318 6.65 31.33 7.62
CA HIS A 318 5.40 30.57 7.49
C HIS A 318 5.65 29.07 7.27
N LEU A 319 6.64 28.72 6.45
CA LEU A 319 7.05 27.34 6.21
C LEU A 319 7.55 26.67 7.50
N LEU A 320 8.36 27.37 8.29
CA LEU A 320 8.90 26.89 9.56
C LEU A 320 7.79 26.68 10.59
N MET A 321 6.88 27.66 10.74
CA MET A 321 5.71 27.54 11.63
C MET A 321 4.83 26.35 11.25
N LYS A 322 4.59 26.14 9.96
CA LYS A 322 3.82 24.99 9.47
C LYS A 322 4.55 23.68 9.74
N SER A 323 5.86 23.63 9.53
CA SER A 323 6.69 22.43 9.76
C SER A 323 6.74 22.03 11.24
N LEU A 324 6.79 23.02 12.15
CA LEU A 324 6.67 22.82 13.60
C LEU A 324 5.25 22.35 13.98
N SER A 325 4.21 22.93 13.38
CA SER A 325 2.82 22.55 13.66
C SER A 325 2.50 21.10 13.28
N VAL A 326 3.07 20.63 12.16
CA VAL A 326 2.92 19.24 11.68
C VAL A 326 3.87 18.27 12.41
N HIS A 327 4.67 18.75 13.38
CA HIS A 327 5.65 17.94 14.11
C HIS A 327 6.69 17.25 13.20
N LEU A 328 7.08 17.90 12.10
CA LEU A 328 8.18 17.42 11.26
C LEU A 328 9.53 17.78 11.86
N ILE A 329 9.57 18.94 12.51
CA ILE A 329 10.72 19.47 13.23
C ILE A 329 10.24 19.97 14.58
N GLU A 330 11.14 19.95 15.56
CA GLU A 330 10.98 20.67 16.83
C GLU A 330 12.13 21.66 16.96
N GLY A 331 11.84 22.88 17.39
CA GLY A 331 12.85 23.92 17.45
C GLY A 331 12.31 25.25 17.92
N ILE A 332 13.22 26.22 18.04
CA ILE A 332 12.94 27.60 18.44
C ILE A 332 13.36 28.49 17.29
N ILE A 333 12.47 29.41 16.90
CA ILE A 333 12.75 30.44 15.89
C ILE A 333 13.16 31.71 16.63
N ASP A 334 14.35 32.22 16.36
CA ASP A 334 14.79 33.53 16.80
C ASP A 334 14.70 34.52 15.62
N GLN A 335 13.63 35.31 15.62
CA GLN A 335 13.40 36.30 14.57
C GLN A 335 14.37 37.49 14.66
N VAL A 336 14.89 37.82 15.84
CA VAL A 336 15.76 38.99 16.04
C VAL A 336 17.15 38.70 15.48
N GLU A 337 17.69 37.52 15.76
CA GLU A 337 18.95 37.07 15.16
C GLU A 337 18.79 36.54 13.73
N GLY A 338 17.55 36.28 13.31
CA GLY A 338 17.23 35.69 12.02
C GLY A 338 17.72 34.24 11.90
N THR A 339 17.69 33.49 13.01
CA THR A 339 18.16 32.11 13.08
C THR A 339 17.09 31.16 13.60
N VAL A 340 17.21 29.89 13.20
CA VAL A 340 16.35 28.80 13.68
C VAL A 340 17.22 27.77 14.35
N HIS A 341 16.92 27.45 15.60
CA HIS A 341 17.54 26.36 16.32
C HIS A 341 16.64 25.13 16.25
N VAL A 342 17.10 24.07 15.58
CA VAL A 342 16.34 22.80 15.46
C VAL A 342 16.82 21.79 16.49
N SER A 343 15.92 21.36 17.38
CA SER A 343 16.19 20.38 18.43
C SER A 343 15.95 18.93 17.96
N TRP A 344 14.94 18.70 17.13
CA TRP A 344 14.57 17.38 16.65
C TRP A 344 14.03 17.42 15.22
N VAL A 345 14.19 16.32 14.49
CA VAL A 345 13.69 16.14 13.13
C VAL A 345 13.12 14.73 13.00
N GLN A 346 12.02 14.59 12.28
CA GLN A 346 11.41 13.30 11.99
C GLN A 346 12.40 12.35 11.29
N PRO A 347 12.58 11.10 11.79
CA PRO A 347 13.39 10.10 11.13
C PRO A 347 12.84 9.75 9.74
N ARG A 348 13.75 9.54 8.80
CA ARG A 348 13.45 9.25 7.40
C ARG A 348 14.22 8.03 6.93
N VAL A 349 13.68 7.33 5.94
CA VAL A 349 14.39 6.24 5.24
C VAL A 349 15.63 6.81 4.55
N LEU A 350 16.78 6.29 4.95
CA LEU A 350 18.08 6.76 4.50
C LEU A 350 18.55 6.01 3.26
N GLY A 351 19.13 6.75 2.32
CA GLY A 351 19.87 6.14 1.21
C GLY A 351 21.21 5.57 1.67
N ILE A 352 21.76 4.63 0.89
CA ILE A 352 23.12 4.09 1.06
C ILE A 352 24.20 5.20 1.27
N PRO A 353 24.23 6.32 0.51
CA PRO A 353 25.24 7.36 0.73
C PRO A 353 25.09 8.06 2.09
N GLN A 354 23.85 8.24 2.57
CA GLN A 354 23.58 8.86 3.87
C GLN A 354 23.99 7.92 5.01
N ILE A 355 23.77 6.60 4.85
CA ILE A 355 24.23 5.58 5.81
C ILE A 355 25.76 5.60 5.91
N LYS A 356 26.46 5.76 4.78
CA LYS A 356 27.93 5.89 4.78
C LYS A 356 28.38 7.13 5.58
N SER A 357 27.74 8.27 5.38
CA SER A 357 28.02 9.49 6.18
C SER A 357 27.78 9.30 7.68
N LEU A 358 26.72 8.57 8.06
CA LEU A 358 26.48 8.24 9.48
C LEU A 358 27.54 7.32 10.06
N ARG A 359 28.00 6.32 9.30
CA ARG A 359 29.12 5.48 9.69
C ARG A 359 30.37 6.32 9.93
N ASP A 360 30.73 7.19 8.98
CA ASP A 360 31.91 8.04 9.11
C ASP A 360 31.80 8.97 10.34
N ARG A 361 30.59 9.45 10.67
CA ARG A 361 30.34 10.25 11.89
C ARG A 361 30.48 9.44 13.17
N LEU A 362 30.00 8.19 13.19
CA LEU A 362 30.16 7.29 14.34
C LEU A 362 31.62 6.90 14.54
N ASP A 363 32.36 6.65 13.46
CA ASP A 363 33.80 6.36 13.51
C ASP A 363 34.56 7.56 14.10
N ASN A 364 34.28 8.79 13.65
CA ASN A 364 34.85 10.01 14.24
C ASN A 364 34.50 10.18 15.73
N TRP A 365 33.29 9.79 16.14
CA TRP A 365 32.89 9.88 17.54
C TRP A 365 33.60 8.83 18.41
N LEU A 366 33.76 7.60 17.90
CA LEU A 366 34.56 6.57 18.54
C LEU A 366 36.02 7.04 18.73
N ASP A 367 36.60 7.68 17.72
CA ASP A 367 37.95 8.26 17.81
C ASP A 367 38.04 9.35 18.89
N LYS A 368 37.03 10.25 18.98
CA LYS A 368 36.96 11.27 20.04
C LYS A 368 36.87 10.63 21.44
N VAL A 369 36.03 9.60 21.60
CA VAL A 369 35.88 8.88 22.88
C VAL A 369 37.16 8.14 23.24
N HIS A 370 37.82 7.51 22.27
CA HIS A 370 39.10 6.84 22.49
C HIS A 370 40.20 7.83 22.89
N THR A 371 40.25 9.00 22.26
CA THR A 371 41.17 10.08 22.63
C THR A 371 40.90 10.58 24.06
N ALA A 372 39.63 10.74 24.44
CA ALA A 372 39.26 11.14 25.80
C ALA A 372 39.61 10.08 26.85
N LEU A 373 39.44 8.79 26.52
CA LEU A 373 39.86 7.69 27.38
C LEU A 373 41.38 7.73 27.62
N LEU A 374 42.17 7.89 26.57
CA LEU A 374 43.64 7.98 26.67
C LEU A 374 44.09 9.18 27.51
N SER A 375 43.41 10.33 27.41
CA SER A 375 43.71 11.49 28.26
C SER A 375 43.41 11.23 29.73
N VAL A 376 42.28 10.55 30.03
CA VAL A 376 41.92 10.20 31.41
C VAL A 376 42.90 9.17 31.97
N GLU A 377 43.28 8.15 31.19
CA GLU A 377 44.28 7.15 31.57
C GLU A 377 45.66 7.79 31.85
N ALA A 378 46.05 8.83 31.10
CA ALA A 378 47.29 9.56 31.33
C ALA A 378 47.25 10.45 32.59
N GLU A 379 46.10 11.02 32.96
CA GLU A 379 45.94 11.86 34.15
C GLU A 379 45.66 11.05 35.43
N THR A 380 45.05 9.86 35.32
CA THR A 380 44.79 8.99 36.49
C THR A 380 46.02 8.62 37.34
N PRO A 381 47.22 8.34 36.80
CA PRO A 381 48.38 8.06 37.65
C PRO A 381 48.82 9.25 38.51
N ASP A 382 48.54 10.50 38.14
CA ASP A 382 48.86 11.69 38.96
C ASP A 382 47.86 11.93 40.10
N LEU A 383 46.58 11.55 39.90
CA LEU A 383 45.50 11.74 40.88
C LEU A 383 45.39 10.60 41.90
N VAL A 384 45.80 9.38 41.55
CA VAL A 384 45.67 8.18 42.41
C VAL A 384 46.94 7.90 43.22
N ALA A 385 48.08 8.51 42.85
CA ALA A 385 49.36 8.36 43.54
C ALA A 385 49.72 9.51 44.52
N SER A 386 48.82 10.48 44.72
CA SER A 386 48.91 11.50 45.78
C SER A 386 48.04 11.11 46.97
#